data_AF-A0A429B034-F1
#
_entry.id   AF-A0A429B034-F1
#
_cell.length_a   1.000
_cell.length_b   1.000
_cell.length_c   1.000
_cell.angle_alpha   90.00
_cell.angle_beta   90.00
_cell.angle_gamma   90.00
#
_symmetry.space_group_name_H-M   'P 1'
#
loop_
_entity.id
_entity.type
_entity.pdbx_description
1 polymer ?
#
loop_
_entity_poly.entity_id
_entity_poly.type
_entity_poly.pdbx_seq_one_letter_code
_entity_poly.pdbx_strand_id
1 'polypeptide(L)'
;MRRLLADSGEPRGWVPLRADLVTALLGVWFGIGLMIDAWAHSNLTELETFFTPWHAAFYSGFAAVSGWIIWQVYRNVRLGRQGLAAVPQGYLAGLVSIPAFAVCGLADMTWHTVLGIETSIDILFSPSHLGLIVTMLLIITTPLRSAWSAPDVGVRPSLGRLFPALAGLAFAATLVSLFLSYGDALQYGSAAIVESFSDVRGPGADLLAASMAISNVVLLAPVLLVVRRWNLPFGGVTVMYTVAALMPGSQTAFENLPTLLTFVAAGLASDVLIRLLRPSGARRAAYWAFAGLSAFITWSLYIAVASVAGGGLPAVPELWTGAPVVAGLIGLALGALFLPNALPANAADAGRA
;
A
#
# COMPACT_ATOMS: atom_id res chain seq x y z
N MET A 1 -0.57 -35.38 21.04
CA MET A 1 -0.09 -34.75 19.78
C MET A 1 -0.93 -35.08 18.54
N ARG A 2 -1.31 -36.34 18.24
CA ARG A 2 -2.08 -36.67 17.01
C ARG A 2 -3.44 -35.95 16.83
N ARG A 3 -4.14 -35.58 17.92
CA ARG A 3 -5.40 -34.80 17.86
C ARG A 3 -5.23 -33.31 17.56
N LEU A 4 -4.04 -32.73 17.71
CA LEU A 4 -3.80 -31.29 17.46
C LEU A 4 -3.53 -30.98 15.98
N LEU A 5 -3.20 -31.99 15.18
CA LEU A 5 -2.94 -31.87 13.74
C LEU A 5 -4.10 -32.39 12.89
N ALA A 6 -5.18 -32.87 13.51
CA ALA A 6 -6.36 -33.30 12.80
C ALA A 6 -7.14 -32.07 12.32
N ASP A 7 -7.37 -31.97 11.02
CA ASP A 7 -8.35 -31.03 10.48
C ASP A 7 -9.75 -31.62 10.68
N SER A 8 -10.72 -30.80 11.11
CA SER A 8 -12.10 -31.28 11.21
C SER A 8 -12.75 -31.47 9.83
N GLY A 9 -12.13 -30.97 8.75
CA GLY A 9 -12.60 -31.14 7.37
C GLY A 9 -13.80 -30.26 7.01
N GLU A 10 -14.27 -29.43 7.95
CA GLU A 10 -15.34 -28.46 7.70
C GLU A 10 -14.87 -27.34 6.75
N PRO A 11 -15.76 -26.79 5.92
CA PRO A 11 -15.42 -25.63 5.11
C PRO A 11 -15.09 -24.42 6.01
N ARG A 12 -14.01 -23.73 5.63
CA ARG A 12 -13.60 -22.48 6.28
C ARG A 12 -14.68 -21.41 6.08
N GLY A 13 -15.13 -20.82 7.18
CA GLY A 13 -16.11 -19.73 7.18
C GLY A 13 -15.47 -18.36 6.99
N TRP A 14 -16.30 -17.35 6.73
CA TRP A 14 -15.91 -15.95 6.72
C TRP A 14 -16.18 -15.29 8.07
N VAL A 15 -15.40 -14.27 8.38
CA VAL A 15 -15.68 -13.38 9.51
C VAL A 15 -16.73 -12.33 9.11
N PRO A 16 -17.50 -11.80 10.07
CA PRO A 16 -18.38 -10.66 9.79
C PRO A 16 -17.55 -9.39 9.54
N LEU A 17 -18.10 -8.42 8.81
CA LEU A 17 -17.46 -7.12 8.50
C LEU A 17 -16.85 -6.44 9.74
N ARG A 18 -17.53 -6.48 10.90
CA ARG A 18 -17.01 -5.89 12.14
C ARG A 18 -15.64 -6.45 12.55
N ALA A 19 -15.37 -7.72 12.26
CA ALA A 19 -14.10 -8.33 12.62
C ALA A 19 -12.98 -7.95 11.65
N ASP A 20 -13.30 -7.84 10.36
CA ASP A 20 -12.39 -7.26 9.36
C ASP A 20 -12.06 -5.80 9.70
N LEU A 21 -13.07 -5.01 10.13
CA LEU A 21 -12.87 -3.62 10.57
C LEU A 21 -11.92 -3.55 11.77
N VAL A 22 -12.11 -4.39 12.80
CA VAL A 22 -11.19 -4.44 13.94
C VAL A 22 -9.78 -4.85 13.49
N THR A 23 -9.66 -5.84 12.61
CA THR A 23 -8.35 -6.23 12.04
C THR A 23 -7.69 -5.06 11.31
N ALA A 24 -8.44 -4.30 10.51
CA ALA A 24 -7.92 -3.13 9.82
C ALA A 24 -7.47 -2.02 10.79
N LEU A 25 -8.30 -1.67 11.79
CA LEU A 25 -7.97 -0.63 12.77
C LEU A 25 -6.76 -0.99 13.65
N LEU A 26 -6.62 -2.25 14.05
CA LEU A 26 -5.42 -2.72 14.75
C LEU A 26 -4.20 -2.75 13.82
N GLY A 27 -4.41 -3.05 12.53
CA GLY A 27 -3.39 -2.88 11.50
C GLY A 27 -2.96 -1.42 11.33
N VAL A 28 -3.88 -0.45 11.47
CA VAL A 28 -3.57 0.98 11.48
C VAL A 28 -2.71 1.35 12.69
N TRP A 29 -3.05 0.87 13.89
CA TRP A 29 -2.17 1.06 15.07
C TRP A 29 -0.78 0.53 14.77
N PHE A 30 -0.68 -0.71 14.28
CA PHE A 30 0.60 -1.32 13.93
C PHE A 30 1.39 -0.49 12.89
N GLY A 31 0.70 0.00 11.87
CA GLY A 31 1.25 0.94 10.88
C GLY A 31 1.77 2.23 11.52
N ILE A 32 0.95 2.93 12.29
CA ILE A 32 1.32 4.19 12.96
C ILE A 32 2.53 3.98 13.87
N GLY A 33 2.59 2.86 14.61
CA GLY A 33 3.73 2.52 15.45
C GLY A 33 5.04 2.47 14.63
N LEU A 34 5.01 1.83 13.45
CA LEU A 34 6.15 1.81 12.53
C LEU A 34 6.48 3.20 11.97
N MET A 35 5.47 4.01 11.67
CA MET A 35 5.69 5.37 11.16
C MET A 35 6.46 6.23 12.17
N ILE A 36 6.07 6.13 13.45
CA ILE A 36 6.74 6.81 14.56
C ILE A 36 8.18 6.32 14.71
N ASP A 37 8.38 5.00 14.61
CA ASP A 37 9.69 4.36 14.71
C ASP A 37 10.64 4.78 13.58
N ALA A 38 10.16 4.72 12.34
CA ALA A 38 10.91 5.18 11.17
C ALA A 38 11.22 6.69 11.20
N TRP A 39 10.29 7.51 11.73
CA TRP A 39 10.55 8.93 11.97
C TRP A 39 11.69 9.13 12.97
N ALA A 40 11.70 8.37 14.07
CA ALA A 40 12.73 8.45 15.09
C ALA A 40 14.11 8.08 14.53
N HIS A 41 14.20 7.00 13.75
CA HIS A 41 15.43 6.62 13.05
C HIS A 41 15.96 7.68 12.08
N SER A 42 15.07 8.51 11.52
CA SER A 42 15.45 9.54 10.54
C SER A 42 15.78 10.90 11.17
N ASN A 43 15.27 11.18 12.38
CA ASN A 43 15.31 12.52 12.98
C ASN A 43 16.07 12.59 14.32
N LEU A 44 16.34 11.46 14.97
CA LEU A 44 17.07 11.42 16.25
C LEU A 44 18.47 10.87 16.03
N THR A 45 19.48 11.51 16.62
CA THR A 45 20.89 11.24 16.32
C THR A 45 21.43 9.96 16.94
N GLU A 46 20.83 9.38 17.98
CA GLU A 46 21.30 8.13 18.58
C GLU A 46 20.14 7.34 19.21
N LEU A 47 19.79 6.20 18.59
CA LEU A 47 19.12 5.11 19.30
C LEU A 47 20.24 4.18 19.79
N GLU A 48 20.65 4.27 21.05
CA GLU A 48 21.78 3.46 21.54
C GLU A 48 21.40 2.00 21.79
N THR A 49 20.10 1.68 21.84
CA THR A 49 19.61 0.32 22.15
C THR A 49 18.36 -0.02 21.34
N PHE A 50 18.06 -1.32 21.25
CA PHE A 50 16.79 -1.82 20.70
C PHE A 50 15.57 -1.43 21.55
N PHE A 51 15.71 -1.29 22.87
CA PHE A 51 14.56 -1.03 23.73
C PHE A 51 14.25 0.46 23.82
N THR A 52 13.42 0.94 22.89
CA THR A 52 13.03 2.35 22.77
C THR A 52 11.51 2.50 22.94
N PRO A 53 11.00 3.68 23.34
CA PRO A 53 9.57 3.95 23.34
C PRO A 53 8.91 3.76 21.96
N TRP A 54 9.67 3.97 20.88
CA TRP A 54 9.23 3.86 19.49
C TRP A 54 9.02 2.40 19.08
N HIS A 55 9.99 1.53 19.38
CA HIS A 55 9.82 0.09 19.26
C HIS A 55 8.67 -0.42 20.14
N ALA A 56 8.53 0.08 21.36
CA ALA A 56 7.41 -0.29 22.23
C ALA A 56 6.06 0.04 21.58
N ALA A 57 5.93 1.22 20.96
CA ALA A 57 4.72 1.59 20.20
C ALA A 57 4.49 0.65 19.00
N PHE A 58 5.53 0.37 18.21
CA PHE A 58 5.45 -0.54 17.07
C PHE A 58 5.04 -1.98 17.47
N TYR A 59 5.75 -2.58 18.43
CA TYR A 59 5.47 -3.94 18.90
C TYR A 59 4.14 -4.05 19.67
N SER A 60 3.65 -2.97 20.28
CA SER A 60 2.30 -2.97 20.88
C SER A 60 1.20 -3.14 19.83
N GLY A 61 1.35 -2.47 18.67
CA GLY A 61 0.43 -2.63 17.55
C GLY A 61 0.49 -4.05 16.97
N PHE A 62 1.70 -4.61 16.82
CA PHE A 62 1.89 -6.00 16.43
C PHE A 62 1.18 -6.98 17.37
N ALA A 63 1.37 -6.82 18.69
CA ALA A 63 0.76 -7.67 19.69
C ALA A 63 -0.78 -7.59 19.64
N ALA A 64 -1.33 -6.39 19.47
CA ALA A 64 -2.77 -6.16 19.40
C ALA A 64 -3.41 -6.84 18.18
N VAL A 65 -2.88 -6.62 16.97
CA VAL A 65 -3.44 -7.23 15.75
C VAL A 65 -3.25 -8.76 15.74
N SER A 66 -2.11 -9.24 16.25
CA SER A 66 -1.82 -10.68 16.36
C SER A 66 -2.76 -11.37 17.33
N GLY A 67 -2.96 -10.80 18.52
CA GLY A 67 -3.91 -11.30 19.51
C GLY A 67 -5.33 -11.36 18.96
N TRP A 68 -5.74 -10.36 18.17
CA TRP A 68 -7.06 -10.35 17.53
C TRP A 68 -7.22 -11.43 16.45
N ILE A 69 -6.21 -11.64 15.59
CA ILE A 69 -6.23 -12.71 14.58
C ILE A 69 -6.29 -14.08 15.25
N ILE A 70 -5.45 -14.32 16.27
CA ILE A 70 -5.45 -15.57 17.05
C ILE A 70 -6.81 -15.76 17.72
N TRP A 71 -7.41 -14.70 18.25
CA TRP A 71 -8.75 -14.75 18.84
C TRP A 71 -9.83 -15.19 17.84
N GLN A 72 -9.79 -14.74 16.58
CA GLN A 72 -10.74 -15.22 15.56
C GLN A 72 -10.61 -16.73 15.32
N VAL A 73 -9.38 -17.25 15.28
CA VAL A 73 -9.13 -18.69 15.14
C VAL A 73 -9.62 -19.45 16.38
N TYR A 74 -9.28 -18.94 17.57
CA TYR A 74 -9.67 -19.55 18.84
C TYR A 74 -11.19 -19.63 19.03
N ARG A 75 -11.94 -18.63 18.56
CA ARG A 75 -13.42 -18.68 18.55
C ARG A 75 -13.95 -19.87 17.75
N ASN A 76 -13.35 -20.19 16.60
CA ASN A 76 -13.75 -21.35 15.80
C ASN A 76 -13.32 -22.67 16.45
N VAL A 77 -12.17 -22.70 17.12
CA VAL A 77 -11.76 -23.86 17.93
C VAL A 77 -12.76 -24.15 19.05
N ARG A 78 -13.28 -23.11 19.73
CA ARG A 78 -14.34 -23.26 20.73
C ARG A 78 -15.67 -23.77 20.17
N LEU A 79 -15.87 -23.65 18.85
CA LEU A 79 -17.01 -24.24 18.15
C LEU A 79 -16.74 -25.69 17.68
N GLY A 80 -15.61 -26.29 18.08
CA GLY A 80 -15.25 -27.68 17.76
C GLY A 80 -14.41 -27.85 16.49
N ARG A 81 -14.09 -26.76 15.77
CA ARG A 81 -13.28 -26.82 14.56
C ARG A 81 -11.80 -27.06 14.87
N GLN A 82 -11.11 -27.80 14.02
CA GLN A 82 -9.68 -28.13 14.19
C GLN A 82 -8.92 -27.93 12.87
N GLY A 83 -7.59 -27.79 12.94
CA GLY A 83 -6.75 -27.60 11.76
C GLY A 83 -7.10 -26.34 10.94
N LEU A 84 -7.06 -26.44 9.61
CA LEU A 84 -7.33 -25.31 8.73
C LEU A 84 -8.79 -24.87 8.77
N ALA A 85 -9.73 -25.77 9.08
CA ALA A 85 -11.15 -25.45 9.24
C ALA A 85 -11.41 -24.39 10.33
N ALA A 86 -10.54 -24.28 11.34
CA ALA A 86 -10.63 -23.27 12.38
C ALA A 86 -10.18 -21.87 11.91
N VAL A 87 -9.42 -21.77 10.82
CA VAL A 87 -8.88 -20.49 10.34
C VAL A 87 -9.88 -19.84 9.38
N PRO A 88 -10.38 -18.62 9.66
CA PRO A 88 -11.29 -17.94 8.75
C PRO A 88 -10.70 -17.72 7.36
N GLN A 89 -11.56 -17.65 6.33
CA GLN A 89 -11.14 -17.29 4.98
C GLN A 89 -10.42 -15.94 4.97
N GLY A 90 -9.30 -15.86 4.24
CA GLY A 90 -8.43 -14.67 4.19
C GLY A 90 -7.42 -14.51 5.33
N TYR A 91 -7.65 -15.13 6.50
CA TYR A 91 -6.83 -14.95 7.72
C TYR A 91 -5.58 -15.83 7.77
N LEU A 92 -5.49 -16.90 6.97
CA LEU A 92 -4.39 -17.87 7.06
C LEU A 92 -3.01 -17.26 6.86
N ALA A 93 -2.82 -16.43 5.82
CA ALA A 93 -1.53 -15.79 5.59
C ALA A 93 -1.14 -14.85 6.73
N GLY A 94 -2.10 -14.08 7.27
CA GLY A 94 -1.87 -13.23 8.44
C GLY A 94 -1.48 -14.05 9.68
N LEU A 95 -2.20 -15.14 9.95
CA LEU A 95 -1.93 -16.04 11.07
C LEU A 95 -0.52 -16.67 11.00
N VAL A 96 -0.12 -17.17 9.82
CA VAL A 96 1.23 -17.74 9.59
C VAL A 96 2.31 -16.67 9.70
N SER A 97 1.99 -15.42 9.37
CA SER A 97 2.94 -14.31 9.44
C SER A 97 3.23 -13.84 10.86
N ILE A 98 2.36 -14.13 11.85
CA ILE A 98 2.59 -13.76 13.26
C ILE A 98 3.89 -14.38 13.81
N PRO A 99 4.09 -15.71 13.80
CA PRO A 99 5.34 -16.29 14.28
C PRO A 99 6.53 -15.89 13.40
N ALA A 100 6.34 -15.72 12.09
CA ALA A 100 7.41 -15.28 11.20
C ALA A 100 7.88 -13.85 11.55
N PHE A 101 6.96 -12.92 11.80
CA PHE A 101 7.27 -11.56 12.25
C PHE A 101 8.01 -11.58 13.60
N ALA A 102 7.58 -12.41 14.55
CA ALA A 102 8.25 -12.54 15.84
C ALA A 102 9.70 -13.03 15.69
N VAL A 103 9.94 -14.00 14.80
CA VAL A 103 11.30 -14.48 14.49
C VAL A 103 12.13 -13.37 13.82
N CYS A 104 11.57 -12.63 12.86
CA CYS A 104 12.23 -11.50 12.25
C CYS A 104 12.56 -10.40 13.26
N GLY A 105 11.68 -10.12 14.24
CA GLY A 105 11.94 -9.13 15.29
C GLY A 105 13.02 -9.56 16.28
N LEU A 106 13.13 -10.86 16.56
CA LEU A 106 14.26 -11.39 17.33
C LEU A 106 15.56 -11.31 16.53
N ALA A 107 15.51 -11.57 15.23
CA ALA A 107 16.66 -11.39 14.35
C ALA A 107 17.10 -9.93 14.29
N ASP A 108 16.14 -8.99 14.24
CA ASP A 108 16.34 -7.55 14.26
C ASP A 108 17.02 -7.08 15.54
N MET A 109 16.48 -7.47 16.71
CA MET A 109 17.10 -7.21 18.00
C MET A 109 18.53 -7.77 18.08
N THR A 110 18.74 -8.99 17.57
CA THR A 110 20.06 -9.62 17.53
C THR A 110 21.01 -8.85 16.62
N TRP A 111 20.52 -8.40 15.48
CA TRP A 111 21.26 -7.61 14.51
C TRP A 111 21.75 -6.30 15.13
N HIS A 112 20.85 -5.54 15.75
CA HIS A 112 21.18 -4.31 16.47
C HIS A 112 22.20 -4.52 17.59
N THR A 113 22.18 -5.70 18.25
CA THR A 113 23.12 -6.02 19.34
C THR A 113 24.51 -6.40 18.83
N VAL A 114 24.60 -7.07 17.67
CA VAL A 114 25.86 -7.65 17.15
C VAL A 114 26.53 -6.76 16.11
N LEU A 115 25.75 -6.14 15.23
CA LEU A 115 26.21 -5.37 14.07
C LEU A 115 25.97 -3.86 14.22
N GLY A 116 25.26 -3.45 15.27
CA GLY A 116 24.88 -2.06 15.51
C GLY A 116 23.59 -1.67 14.80
N ILE A 117 23.17 -0.42 14.97
CA ILE A 117 21.97 0.13 14.35
C ILE A 117 22.32 0.73 13.00
N GLU A 118 21.66 0.27 11.95
CA GLU A 118 21.82 0.82 10.61
C GLU A 118 21.38 2.28 10.57
N THR A 119 22.09 3.09 9.78
CA THR A 119 21.76 4.49 9.56
C THR A 119 21.59 4.77 8.07
N SER A 120 20.95 5.87 7.73
CA SER A 120 20.77 6.29 6.34
C SER A 120 19.99 5.26 5.50
N ILE A 121 20.38 5.06 4.24
CA ILE A 121 19.70 4.15 3.31
C ILE A 121 19.81 2.67 3.73
N ASP A 122 20.82 2.30 4.51
CA ASP A 122 21.10 0.92 4.91
C ASP A 122 19.93 0.29 5.68
N ILE A 123 19.20 1.10 6.46
CA ILE A 123 18.00 0.70 7.20
C ILE A 123 16.99 0.02 6.26
N LEU A 124 16.83 0.54 5.04
CA LEU A 124 15.85 0.07 4.05
C LEU A 124 16.24 -1.29 3.42
N PHE A 125 17.51 -1.70 3.57
CA PHE A 125 18.05 -2.92 2.97
C PHE A 125 18.44 -3.98 4.01
N SER A 126 18.24 -3.71 5.31
CA SER A 126 18.54 -4.68 6.35
C SER A 126 17.68 -5.95 6.21
N PRO A 127 18.29 -7.15 6.23
CA PRO A 127 17.54 -8.40 6.09
C PRO A 127 16.45 -8.61 7.15
N SER A 128 16.67 -8.15 8.39
CA SER A 128 15.67 -8.24 9.46
C SER A 128 14.47 -7.34 9.19
N HIS A 129 14.71 -6.08 8.85
CA HIS A 129 13.65 -5.12 8.46
C HIS A 129 12.86 -5.61 7.25
N LEU A 130 13.51 -6.16 6.22
CA LEU A 130 12.82 -6.73 5.05
C LEU A 130 11.91 -7.90 5.46
N GLY A 131 12.38 -8.77 6.37
CA GLY A 131 11.57 -9.85 6.93
C GLY A 131 10.36 -9.34 7.74
N LEU A 132 10.57 -8.32 8.56
CA LEU A 132 9.50 -7.63 9.32
C LEU A 132 8.46 -7.04 8.39
N ILE A 133 8.87 -6.35 7.32
CA ILE A 133 7.94 -5.73 6.37
C ILE A 133 7.16 -6.76 5.58
N VAL A 134 7.79 -7.81 5.07
CA VAL A 134 7.09 -8.86 4.32
C VAL A 134 6.00 -9.49 5.19
N THR A 135 6.32 -9.81 6.44
CA THR A 135 5.36 -10.43 7.36
C THR A 135 4.30 -9.43 7.84
N MET A 136 4.66 -8.18 8.08
CA MET A 136 3.72 -7.09 8.38
C MET A 136 2.74 -6.85 7.23
N LEU A 137 3.22 -6.77 5.98
CA LEU A 137 2.40 -6.63 4.78
C LEU A 137 1.33 -7.72 4.71
N LEU A 138 1.72 -8.96 4.98
CA LEU A 138 0.78 -10.07 5.05
C LEU A 138 -0.22 -9.89 6.21
N ILE A 139 0.20 -9.46 7.40
CA ILE A 139 -0.73 -9.22 8.51
C ILE A 139 -1.76 -8.13 8.15
N ILE A 140 -1.33 -6.95 7.73
CA ILE A 140 -2.21 -5.78 7.51
C ILE A 140 -3.14 -5.94 6.31
N THR A 141 -2.76 -6.74 5.31
CA THR A 141 -3.60 -7.05 4.13
C THR A 141 -4.58 -8.20 4.37
N THR A 142 -4.71 -8.70 5.60
CA THR A 142 -5.69 -9.74 5.95
C THR A 142 -7.13 -9.38 5.56
N PRO A 143 -7.64 -8.16 5.82
CA PRO A 143 -8.99 -7.79 5.41
C PRO A 143 -9.17 -7.76 3.88
N LEU A 144 -8.12 -7.47 3.11
CA LEU A 144 -8.16 -7.54 1.65
C LEU A 144 -8.41 -8.97 1.17
N ARG A 145 -7.64 -9.94 1.67
CA ARG A 145 -7.84 -11.36 1.32
C ARG A 145 -9.17 -11.90 1.83
N SER A 146 -9.64 -11.44 2.99
CA SER A 146 -10.97 -11.77 3.52
C SER A 146 -12.06 -11.31 2.53
N ALA A 147 -12.01 -10.05 2.10
CA ALA A 147 -12.99 -9.46 1.19
C ALA A 147 -12.90 -10.00 -0.26
N TRP A 148 -11.71 -10.40 -0.73
CA TRP A 148 -11.44 -10.73 -2.13
C TRP A 148 -12.41 -11.79 -2.71
N SER A 149 -12.70 -12.82 -1.92
CA SER A 149 -13.58 -13.93 -2.29
C SER A 149 -14.81 -14.05 -1.38
N ALA A 150 -15.13 -13.01 -0.59
CA ALA A 150 -16.29 -13.03 0.29
C ALA A 150 -17.61 -12.93 -0.51
N PRO A 151 -18.58 -13.84 -0.30
CA PRO A 151 -19.84 -13.85 -1.05
C PRO A 151 -20.65 -12.57 -0.94
N ASP A 152 -20.57 -11.89 0.21
CA ASP A 152 -21.37 -10.71 0.54
C ASP A 152 -20.84 -9.39 -0.08
N VAL A 153 -19.59 -9.37 -0.57
CA VAL A 153 -18.97 -8.17 -1.16
C VAL A 153 -19.48 -7.91 -2.58
N GLY A 154 -19.71 -8.98 -3.36
CA GLY A 154 -20.15 -8.89 -4.75
C GLY A 154 -19.20 -8.09 -5.66
N VAL A 155 -19.77 -7.47 -6.72
CA VAL A 155 -19.05 -6.68 -7.73
C VAL A 155 -19.14 -5.17 -7.48
N ARG A 156 -20.20 -4.70 -6.79
CA ARG A 156 -20.47 -3.28 -6.50
C ARG A 156 -20.62 -3.04 -4.99
N PRO A 157 -19.56 -3.26 -4.21
CA PRO A 157 -19.64 -3.06 -2.76
C PRO A 157 -19.78 -1.57 -2.40
N SER A 158 -20.38 -1.31 -1.25
CA SER A 158 -20.36 0.02 -0.64
C SER A 158 -18.97 0.34 -0.08
N LEU A 159 -18.67 1.63 0.08
CA LEU A 159 -17.38 2.07 0.64
C LEU A 159 -17.17 1.48 2.04
N GLY A 160 -18.19 1.49 2.90
CA GLY A 160 -18.10 0.93 4.26
C GLY A 160 -17.79 -0.57 4.28
N ARG A 161 -18.28 -1.35 3.29
CA ARG A 161 -17.98 -2.78 3.21
C ARG A 161 -16.55 -3.06 2.76
N LEU A 162 -16.02 -2.25 1.84
CA LEU A 162 -14.65 -2.36 1.34
C LEU A 162 -13.61 -1.66 2.20
N PHE A 163 -14.02 -0.74 3.09
CA PHE A 163 -13.11 0.09 3.86
C PHE A 163 -11.98 -0.70 4.55
N PRO A 164 -12.23 -1.84 5.24
CA PRO A 164 -11.14 -2.62 5.83
C PRO A 164 -10.08 -3.07 4.82
N ALA A 165 -10.52 -3.51 3.64
CA ALA A 165 -9.65 -3.98 2.58
C ALA A 165 -8.86 -2.84 1.95
N LEU A 166 -9.51 -1.70 1.71
CA LEU A 166 -8.87 -0.51 1.14
C LEU A 166 -7.86 0.09 2.13
N ALA A 167 -8.21 0.19 3.42
CA ALA A 167 -7.29 0.68 4.45
C ALA A 167 -6.05 -0.22 4.58
N GLY A 168 -6.24 -1.54 4.66
CA GLY A 168 -5.11 -2.48 4.74
C GLY A 168 -4.22 -2.46 3.50
N LEU A 169 -4.80 -2.34 2.30
CA LEU A 169 -4.05 -2.22 1.05
C LEU A 169 -3.34 -0.86 0.93
N ALA A 170 -3.98 0.22 1.37
CA ALA A 170 -3.37 1.54 1.37
C ALA A 170 -2.16 1.59 2.29
N PHE A 171 -2.30 1.08 3.53
CA PHE A 171 -1.16 0.95 4.44
C PHE A 171 -0.05 0.05 3.86
N ALA A 172 -0.39 -1.03 3.16
CA ALA A 172 0.61 -1.84 2.48
C ALA A 172 1.38 -1.06 1.41
N ALA A 173 0.71 -0.21 0.63
CA ALA A 173 1.37 0.68 -0.32
C ALA A 173 2.25 1.71 0.41
N THR A 174 1.80 2.25 1.54
CA THR A 174 2.58 3.14 2.40
C THR A 174 3.87 2.49 2.90
N LEU A 175 3.83 1.22 3.31
CA LEU A 175 5.04 0.47 3.72
C LEU A 175 6.03 0.27 2.57
N VAL A 176 5.53 0.03 1.37
CA VAL A 176 6.39 -0.03 0.18
C VAL A 176 7.01 1.33 -0.09
N SER A 177 6.25 2.43 0.06
CA SER A 177 6.78 3.81 -0.07
C SER A 177 7.90 4.08 0.93
N LEU A 178 7.78 3.63 2.18
CA LEU A 178 8.82 3.76 3.20
C LEU A 178 10.15 3.12 2.75
N PHE A 179 10.09 1.89 2.23
CA PHE A 179 11.27 1.15 1.76
C PHE A 179 11.81 1.66 0.42
N LEU A 180 11.03 2.47 -0.28
CA LEU A 180 11.42 3.17 -1.50
C LEU A 180 11.57 4.68 -1.27
N SER A 181 11.77 5.12 -0.02
CA SER A 181 11.83 6.54 0.34
C SER A 181 12.92 7.33 -0.40
N TYR A 182 13.99 6.66 -0.83
CA TYR A 182 15.02 7.25 -1.70
C TYR A 182 14.50 7.68 -3.09
N GLY A 183 13.33 7.22 -3.49
CA GLY A 183 12.66 7.55 -4.75
C GLY A 183 11.20 7.95 -4.53
N ASP A 184 10.87 8.58 -3.39
CA ASP A 184 9.51 8.98 -3.08
C ASP A 184 9.26 10.46 -3.36
N ALA A 185 8.58 10.74 -4.47
CA ALA A 185 8.25 12.11 -4.88
C ALA A 185 7.31 12.82 -3.88
N LEU A 186 6.63 12.08 -3.00
CA LEU A 186 5.75 12.68 -2.01
C LEU A 186 6.53 13.46 -0.95
N GLN A 187 7.82 13.17 -0.74
CA GLN A 187 8.65 13.85 0.27
C GLN A 187 9.16 15.22 -0.18
N TYR A 188 9.05 15.57 -1.47
CA TYR A 188 9.57 16.82 -1.98
C TYR A 188 8.69 18.02 -1.59
N GLY A 189 9.34 19.08 -1.10
CA GLY A 189 8.71 20.40 -0.93
C GLY A 189 8.44 21.08 -2.28
N SER A 190 7.41 21.94 -2.33
CA SER A 190 7.00 22.60 -3.57
C SER A 190 8.10 23.42 -4.25
N ALA A 191 8.92 24.14 -3.47
CA ALA A 191 10.06 24.88 -4.01
C ALA A 191 11.14 23.94 -4.61
N ALA A 192 11.46 22.84 -3.93
CA ALA A 192 12.42 21.85 -4.40
C ALA A 192 11.97 21.16 -5.70
N ILE A 193 10.66 20.95 -5.88
CA ILE A 193 10.09 20.43 -7.13
C ILE A 193 10.35 21.41 -8.29
N VAL A 194 10.04 22.69 -8.07
CA VAL A 194 10.25 23.74 -9.08
C VAL A 194 11.73 23.88 -9.42
N GLU A 195 12.60 23.92 -8.41
CA GLU A 195 14.05 23.99 -8.58
C GLU A 195 14.59 22.79 -9.35
N SER A 196 14.21 21.56 -8.97
CA SER A 196 14.68 20.32 -9.60
C SER A 196 14.34 20.26 -11.09
N PHE A 197 13.20 20.81 -11.51
CA PHE A 197 12.81 20.88 -12.93
C PHE A 197 13.17 22.22 -13.59
N SER A 198 13.94 23.07 -12.93
CA SER A 198 14.47 24.32 -13.50
C SER A 198 15.96 24.23 -13.87
N ASP A 199 16.69 23.26 -13.32
CA ASP A 199 18.10 23.03 -13.63
C ASP A 199 18.36 21.61 -14.12
N VAL A 200 18.88 21.49 -15.36
CA VAL A 200 19.27 20.21 -15.97
C VAL A 200 20.76 19.88 -15.82
N ARG A 201 21.54 20.74 -15.16
CA ARG A 201 22.98 20.54 -14.97
C ARG A 201 23.29 19.70 -13.74
N GLY A 202 22.40 19.71 -12.75
CA GLY A 202 22.48 18.91 -11.54
C GLY A 202 21.64 17.62 -11.62
N PRO A 203 21.81 16.70 -10.66
CA PRO A 203 21.08 15.42 -10.63
C PRO A 203 19.60 15.57 -10.24
N GLY A 204 19.15 16.77 -9.82
CA GLY A 204 17.81 16.99 -9.27
C GLY A 204 16.69 16.64 -10.24
N ALA A 205 16.82 17.01 -11.52
CA ALA A 205 15.83 16.69 -12.54
C ALA A 205 15.65 15.17 -12.71
N ASP A 206 16.75 14.43 -12.79
CA ASP A 206 16.75 12.98 -12.97
C ASP A 206 16.17 12.27 -11.73
N LEU A 207 16.58 12.71 -10.53
CA LEU A 207 16.09 12.17 -9.26
C LEU A 207 14.59 12.40 -9.06
N LEU A 208 14.10 13.60 -9.35
CA LEU A 208 12.67 13.90 -9.25
C LEU A 208 11.88 13.12 -10.29
N ALA A 209 12.33 13.05 -11.55
CA ALA A 209 11.67 12.26 -12.58
C ALA A 209 11.60 10.77 -12.24
N ALA A 210 12.70 10.20 -11.72
CA ALA A 210 12.75 8.83 -11.23
C ALA A 210 11.81 8.62 -10.04
N SER A 211 11.80 9.55 -9.08
CA SER A 211 10.92 9.50 -7.91
C SER A 211 9.45 9.56 -8.32
N MET A 212 9.09 10.41 -9.28
CA MET A 212 7.74 10.47 -9.84
C MET A 212 7.35 9.12 -10.46
N ALA A 213 8.24 8.48 -11.22
CA ALA A 213 7.96 7.17 -11.82
C ALA A 213 7.76 6.08 -10.76
N ILE A 214 8.61 6.03 -9.72
CA ILE A 214 8.54 5.07 -8.63
C ILE A 214 7.23 5.25 -7.83
N SER A 215 6.98 6.47 -7.33
CA SER A 215 5.75 6.78 -6.59
C SER A 215 4.50 6.52 -7.44
N ASN A 216 4.55 6.76 -8.76
CA ASN A 216 3.42 6.48 -9.65
C ASN A 216 3.05 5.00 -9.65
N VAL A 217 4.05 4.12 -9.77
CA VAL A 217 3.83 2.67 -9.75
C VAL A 217 3.30 2.23 -8.38
N VAL A 218 3.91 2.71 -7.29
CA VAL A 218 3.54 2.35 -5.91
C VAL A 218 2.10 2.75 -5.59
N LEU A 219 1.66 3.95 -6.02
CA LEU A 219 0.31 4.44 -5.78
C LEU A 219 -0.73 3.81 -6.72
N LEU A 220 -0.40 3.66 -8.01
CA LEU A 220 -1.38 3.27 -9.02
C LEU A 220 -1.61 1.75 -9.09
N ALA A 221 -0.57 0.93 -8.94
CA ALA A 221 -0.69 -0.53 -9.01
C ALA A 221 -1.75 -1.12 -8.06
N PRO A 222 -1.80 -0.75 -6.75
CA PRO A 222 -2.84 -1.26 -5.86
C PRO A 222 -4.24 -0.78 -6.26
N VAL A 223 -4.39 0.44 -6.79
CA VAL A 223 -5.67 0.95 -7.30
C VAL A 223 -6.13 0.12 -8.50
N LEU A 224 -5.23 -0.14 -9.45
CA LEU A 224 -5.51 -0.97 -10.63
C LEU A 224 -5.91 -2.39 -10.23
N LEU A 225 -5.26 -2.98 -9.23
CA LEU A 225 -5.61 -4.29 -8.70
C LEU A 225 -7.08 -4.33 -8.20
N VAL A 226 -7.50 -3.33 -7.42
CA VAL A 226 -8.85 -3.31 -6.85
C VAL A 226 -9.92 -2.92 -7.85
N VAL A 227 -9.63 -2.01 -8.78
CA VAL A 227 -10.55 -1.63 -9.88
C VAL A 227 -10.77 -2.80 -10.85
N ARG A 228 -9.78 -3.70 -10.99
CA ARG A 228 -9.97 -4.93 -11.78
C ARG A 228 -10.98 -5.87 -11.13
N ARG A 229 -11.02 -5.91 -9.79
CA ARG A 229 -11.85 -6.85 -9.02
C ARG A 229 -13.24 -6.30 -8.69
N TRP A 230 -13.36 -5.00 -8.43
CA TRP A 230 -14.59 -4.36 -7.99
C TRP A 230 -14.87 -3.09 -8.79
N ASN A 231 -16.15 -2.76 -8.95
CA ASN A 231 -16.55 -1.40 -9.30
C ASN A 231 -16.38 -0.54 -8.04
N LEU A 232 -15.23 0.14 -7.95
CA LEU A 232 -14.88 0.90 -6.75
C LEU A 232 -15.95 1.95 -6.43
N PRO A 233 -16.46 2.00 -5.19
CA PRO A 233 -17.31 3.09 -4.75
C PRO A 233 -16.47 4.39 -4.68
N PHE A 234 -17.12 5.51 -4.93
CA PHE A 234 -16.47 6.83 -4.82
C PHE A 234 -15.91 7.05 -3.42
N GLY A 235 -14.73 7.65 -3.36
CA GLY A 235 -13.93 7.80 -2.15
C GLY A 235 -12.94 6.65 -1.95
N GLY A 236 -13.03 5.57 -2.73
CA GLY A 236 -12.13 4.43 -2.59
C GLY A 236 -10.68 4.78 -2.90
N VAL A 237 -10.43 5.50 -4.01
CA VAL A 237 -9.07 5.94 -4.36
C VAL A 237 -8.62 7.08 -3.45
N THR A 238 -9.53 8.00 -3.12
CA THR A 238 -9.25 9.08 -2.16
C THR A 238 -8.75 8.53 -0.82
N VAL A 239 -9.42 7.53 -0.24
CA VAL A 239 -8.97 6.88 1.02
C VAL A 239 -7.56 6.30 0.84
N MET A 240 -7.30 5.61 -0.27
CA MET A 240 -6.00 4.99 -0.51
C MET A 240 -4.88 6.03 -0.61
N TYR A 241 -5.08 7.10 -1.38
CA TYR A 241 -4.06 8.14 -1.58
C TYR A 241 -3.86 8.99 -0.33
N THR A 242 -4.92 9.28 0.43
CA THR A 242 -4.80 9.99 1.71
C THR A 242 -3.96 9.18 2.69
N VAL A 243 -4.20 7.88 2.84
CA VAL A 243 -3.41 7.02 3.73
C VAL A 243 -1.96 6.87 3.23
N ALA A 244 -1.76 6.77 1.92
CA ALA A 244 -0.42 6.71 1.33
C ALA A 244 0.41 7.98 1.62
N ALA A 245 -0.23 9.15 1.65
CA ALA A 245 0.44 10.42 1.93
C ALA A 245 0.84 10.62 3.40
N LEU A 246 0.30 9.83 4.34
CA LEU A 246 0.57 10.02 5.77
C LEU A 246 2.03 9.70 6.14
N MET A 247 2.65 8.68 5.55
CA MET A 247 4.03 8.30 5.88
C MET A 247 5.08 9.27 5.33
N PRO A 248 5.04 9.64 4.04
CA PRO A 248 5.93 10.68 3.53
C PRO A 248 5.75 11.98 4.31
N GLY A 249 4.50 12.33 4.66
CA GLY A 249 4.22 13.49 5.51
C GLY A 249 4.80 13.38 6.91
N SER A 250 4.74 12.22 7.57
CA SER A 250 5.39 12.07 8.89
C SER A 250 6.90 12.19 8.79
N GLN A 251 7.53 11.65 7.74
CA GLN A 251 8.98 11.70 7.55
C GLN A 251 9.50 13.13 7.36
N THR A 252 8.72 13.98 6.71
CA THR A 252 9.03 15.39 6.46
C THR A 252 8.43 16.33 7.51
N ALA A 253 7.94 15.81 8.64
CA ALA A 253 7.22 16.59 9.65
C ALA A 253 6.06 17.46 9.09
N PHE A 254 5.48 17.04 7.96
CA PHE A 254 4.44 17.73 7.19
C PHE A 254 4.83 19.12 6.65
N GLU A 255 6.13 19.43 6.49
CA GLU A 255 6.60 20.70 5.92
C GLU A 255 6.25 20.86 4.43
N ASN A 256 6.01 19.75 3.74
CA ASN A 256 5.59 19.64 2.33
C ASN A 256 4.06 19.50 2.17
N LEU A 257 3.26 20.06 3.08
CA LEU A 257 1.80 19.92 3.09
C LEU A 257 1.11 20.20 1.73
N PRO A 258 1.46 21.24 0.95
CA PRO A 258 0.85 21.46 -0.36
C PRO A 258 1.05 20.27 -1.31
N THR A 259 2.26 19.69 -1.34
CA THR A 259 2.57 18.49 -2.12
C THR A 259 1.68 17.31 -1.68
N LEU A 260 1.54 17.07 -0.39
CA LEU A 260 0.72 15.97 0.15
C LEU A 260 -0.77 16.13 -0.19
N LEU A 261 -1.32 17.35 -0.10
CA LEU A 261 -2.71 17.64 -0.44
C LEU A 261 -3.05 17.39 -1.91
N THR A 262 -2.05 17.43 -2.80
CA THR A 262 -2.20 17.03 -4.20
C THR A 262 -2.73 15.61 -4.32
N PHE A 263 -2.24 14.67 -3.50
CA PHE A 263 -2.63 13.26 -3.60
C PHE A 263 -4.07 13.04 -3.12
N VAL A 264 -4.56 13.84 -2.18
CA VAL A 264 -5.99 13.87 -1.82
C VAL A 264 -6.84 14.34 -3.00
N ALA A 265 -6.43 15.44 -3.66
CA ALA A 265 -7.11 15.96 -4.85
C ALA A 265 -7.07 14.97 -6.03
N ALA A 266 -5.93 14.31 -6.25
CA ALA A 266 -5.74 13.30 -7.28
C ALA A 266 -6.57 12.03 -7.01
N GLY A 267 -6.74 11.66 -5.75
CA GLY A 267 -7.64 10.59 -5.33
C GLY A 267 -9.09 10.90 -5.68
N LEU A 268 -9.55 12.13 -5.39
CA LEU A 268 -10.88 12.60 -5.76
C LEU A 268 -11.07 12.63 -7.28
N ALA A 269 -10.08 13.13 -8.03
CA ALA A 269 -10.11 13.14 -9.49
C ALA A 269 -10.19 11.70 -10.06
N SER A 270 -9.45 10.77 -9.46
CA SER A 270 -9.48 9.35 -9.83
C SER A 270 -10.84 8.70 -9.53
N ASP A 271 -11.45 9.02 -8.39
CA ASP A 271 -12.81 8.57 -8.08
C ASP A 271 -13.87 9.14 -9.06
N VAL A 272 -13.69 10.38 -9.52
CA VAL A 272 -14.51 10.96 -10.60
C VAL A 272 -14.28 10.22 -11.91
N LEU A 273 -13.04 9.95 -12.30
CA LEU A 273 -12.73 9.16 -13.49
C LEU A 273 -13.35 7.75 -13.43
N ILE A 274 -13.33 7.09 -12.27
CA ILE A 274 -14.00 5.79 -12.09
C ILE A 274 -15.51 5.91 -12.35
N ARG A 275 -16.17 6.97 -11.86
CA ARG A 275 -17.60 7.19 -12.13
C ARG A 275 -17.90 7.45 -13.60
N LEU A 276 -17.06 8.22 -14.28
CA LEU A 276 -17.23 8.60 -15.68
C LEU A 276 -16.95 7.43 -16.63
N LEU A 277 -15.79 6.80 -16.48
CA LEU A 277 -15.31 5.74 -17.37
C LEU A 277 -15.93 4.39 -17.03
N ARG A 278 -16.29 4.16 -15.75
CA ARG A 278 -16.71 2.87 -15.17
C ARG A 278 -15.77 1.73 -15.61
N PRO A 279 -14.47 1.83 -15.28
CA PRO A 279 -13.48 0.82 -15.63
C PRO A 279 -13.82 -0.52 -14.97
N SER A 280 -13.65 -1.62 -15.68
CA SER A 280 -13.83 -2.98 -15.15
C SER A 280 -13.10 -3.99 -16.02
N GLY A 281 -12.94 -5.23 -15.54
CA GLY A 281 -12.35 -6.32 -16.32
C GLY A 281 -13.06 -6.58 -17.67
N ALA A 282 -14.36 -6.29 -17.77
CA ALA A 282 -15.13 -6.40 -19.00
C ALA A 282 -14.94 -5.20 -19.95
N ARG A 283 -14.60 -4.02 -19.42
CA ARG A 283 -14.42 -2.77 -20.18
C ARG A 283 -12.94 -2.39 -20.24
N ARG A 284 -12.14 -3.19 -20.95
CA ARG A 284 -10.67 -3.06 -21.00
C ARG A 284 -10.20 -1.68 -21.44
N ALA A 285 -10.76 -1.14 -22.52
CA ALA A 285 -10.40 0.20 -22.99
C ALA A 285 -10.66 1.28 -21.92
N ALA A 286 -11.76 1.18 -21.17
CA ALA A 286 -12.05 2.09 -20.07
C ALA A 286 -11.08 1.91 -18.88
N TYR A 287 -10.65 0.67 -18.62
CA TYR A 287 -9.64 0.35 -17.60
C TYR A 287 -8.26 0.92 -17.97
N TRP A 288 -7.82 0.77 -19.22
CA TRP A 288 -6.57 1.34 -19.73
C TRP A 288 -6.61 2.87 -19.76
N ALA A 289 -7.72 3.45 -20.22
CA ALA A 289 -7.93 4.90 -20.21
C ALA A 289 -7.90 5.43 -18.78
N PHE A 290 -8.56 4.75 -17.83
CA PHE A 290 -8.50 5.11 -16.41
C PHE A 290 -7.05 5.08 -15.89
N ALA A 291 -6.29 4.02 -16.19
CA ALA A 291 -4.92 3.87 -15.72
C ALA A 291 -4.01 5.01 -16.21
N GLY A 292 -4.06 5.33 -17.51
CA GLY A 292 -3.27 6.42 -18.08
C GLY A 292 -3.72 7.81 -17.63
N LEU A 293 -5.03 8.08 -17.64
CA LEU A 293 -5.57 9.39 -17.26
C LEU A 293 -5.41 9.67 -15.75
N SER A 294 -5.59 8.67 -14.89
CA SER A 294 -5.41 8.84 -13.44
C SER A 294 -3.97 9.22 -13.11
N ALA A 295 -2.98 8.54 -13.72
CA ALA A 295 -1.57 8.91 -13.56
C ALA A 295 -1.28 10.32 -14.11
N PHE A 296 -1.66 10.59 -15.37
CA PHE A 296 -1.44 11.90 -15.99
C PHE A 296 -2.01 13.04 -15.15
N ILE A 297 -3.26 12.90 -14.66
CA ILE A 297 -3.91 13.93 -13.83
C ILE A 297 -3.19 14.08 -12.49
N THR A 298 -2.82 12.97 -11.83
CA THR A 298 -2.11 13.00 -10.54
C THR A 298 -0.83 13.83 -10.63
N TRP A 299 -0.01 13.56 -11.65
CA TRP A 299 1.28 14.24 -11.80
C TRP A 299 1.17 15.63 -12.41
N SER A 300 0.13 15.90 -13.20
CA SER A 300 -0.19 17.27 -13.62
C SER A 300 -0.59 18.13 -12.41
N LEU A 301 -1.40 17.59 -11.49
CA LEU A 301 -1.76 18.27 -10.26
C LEU A 301 -0.53 18.49 -9.37
N TYR A 302 0.36 17.49 -9.27
CA TYR A 302 1.61 17.58 -8.49
C TYR A 302 2.47 18.77 -8.92
N ILE A 303 2.71 18.89 -10.22
CA ILE A 303 3.48 20.00 -10.79
C ILE A 303 2.72 21.33 -10.67
N ALA A 304 1.41 21.35 -10.91
CA ALA A 304 0.61 22.56 -10.82
C ALA A 304 0.58 23.13 -9.40
N VAL A 305 0.33 22.27 -8.39
CA VAL A 305 0.33 22.67 -6.98
C VAL A 305 1.73 23.09 -6.54
N ALA A 306 2.77 22.34 -6.94
CA ALA A 306 4.14 22.72 -6.66
C ALA A 306 4.50 24.09 -7.26
N SER A 307 4.03 24.38 -8.47
CA SER A 307 4.30 25.68 -9.13
C SER A 307 3.60 26.83 -8.42
N VAL A 308 2.34 26.63 -7.99
CA VAL A 308 1.58 27.64 -7.24
C VAL A 308 2.19 27.90 -5.86
N ALA A 309 2.52 26.83 -5.11
CA ALA A 309 3.06 26.95 -3.77
C ALA A 309 4.57 27.29 -3.74
N GLY A 310 5.32 26.90 -4.76
CA GLY A 310 6.74 27.17 -4.94
C GLY A 310 7.05 28.51 -5.59
N GLY A 311 6.03 29.26 -6.05
CA GLY A 311 6.17 30.64 -6.52
C GLY A 311 6.55 30.80 -8.00
N GLY A 312 6.42 29.75 -8.81
CA GLY A 312 6.72 29.83 -10.25
C GLY A 312 6.62 28.49 -10.98
N LEU A 313 6.50 28.54 -12.30
CA LEU A 313 6.63 27.36 -13.15
C LEU A 313 8.10 26.93 -13.23
N PRO A 314 8.40 25.63 -13.34
CA PRO A 314 9.75 25.17 -13.62
C PRO A 314 10.29 25.77 -14.93
N ALA A 315 11.57 26.12 -14.95
CA ALA A 315 12.17 26.83 -16.07
C ALA A 315 12.33 25.98 -17.34
N VAL A 316 12.27 24.65 -17.23
CA VAL A 316 12.46 23.70 -18.36
C VAL A 316 11.11 23.14 -18.80
N PRO A 317 10.53 23.62 -19.92
CA PRO A 317 9.19 23.22 -20.38
C PRO A 317 9.02 21.73 -20.60
N GLU A 318 10.03 21.07 -21.14
CA GLU A 318 10.01 19.64 -21.45
C GLU A 318 9.81 18.78 -20.20
N LEU A 319 10.36 19.18 -19.05
CA LEU A 319 10.24 18.43 -17.81
C LEU A 319 8.84 18.55 -17.20
N TRP A 320 8.33 19.77 -17.06
CA TRP A 320 7.05 19.98 -16.37
C TRP A 320 5.82 19.65 -17.24
N THR A 321 5.95 19.69 -18.57
CA THR A 321 4.91 19.22 -19.50
C THR A 321 5.04 17.74 -19.86
N GLY A 322 6.27 17.22 -19.97
CA GLY A 322 6.55 15.85 -20.38
C GLY A 322 6.43 14.83 -19.25
N ALA A 323 6.85 15.16 -18.02
CA ALA A 323 6.82 14.21 -16.91
C ALA A 323 5.40 13.67 -16.59
N PRO A 324 4.33 14.49 -16.59
CA PRO A 324 2.96 13.97 -16.46
C PRO A 324 2.56 13.03 -17.60
N VAL A 325 3.00 13.29 -18.83
CA VAL A 325 2.73 12.42 -20.01
C VAL A 325 3.44 11.08 -19.83
N VAL A 326 4.71 11.09 -19.43
CA VAL A 326 5.46 9.86 -19.13
C VAL A 326 4.78 9.05 -18.03
N ALA A 327 4.33 9.69 -16.95
CA ALA A 327 3.59 9.01 -15.90
C ALA A 327 2.26 8.41 -16.41
N GLY A 328 1.56 9.12 -17.30
CA GLY A 328 0.39 8.62 -18.02
C GLY A 328 0.69 7.37 -18.87
N LEU A 329 1.81 7.37 -19.59
CA LEU A 329 2.26 6.21 -20.38
C LEU A 329 2.63 5.01 -19.49
N ILE A 330 3.29 5.25 -18.35
CA ILE A 330 3.54 4.21 -17.34
C ILE A 330 2.21 3.65 -16.83
N GLY A 331 1.24 4.51 -16.51
CA GLY A 331 -0.09 4.10 -16.09
C GLY A 331 -0.80 3.25 -17.15
N LEU A 332 -0.72 3.64 -18.42
CA LEU A 332 -1.26 2.87 -19.54
C LEU A 332 -0.60 1.49 -19.67
N ALA A 333 0.74 1.43 -19.56
CA ALA A 333 1.48 0.18 -19.59
C ALA A 333 1.10 -0.75 -18.43
N LEU A 334 1.00 -0.23 -17.21
CA LEU A 334 0.48 -0.97 -16.06
C LEU A 334 -0.95 -1.46 -16.31
N GLY A 335 -1.82 -0.61 -16.86
CA GLY A 335 -3.18 -0.99 -17.23
C GLY A 335 -3.23 -2.19 -18.19
N ALA A 336 -2.35 -2.20 -19.19
CA ALA A 336 -2.23 -3.31 -20.13
C ALA A 336 -1.67 -4.59 -19.48
N LEU A 337 -0.72 -4.47 -18.55
CA LEU A 337 -0.16 -5.61 -17.80
C LEU A 337 -1.17 -6.22 -16.82
N PHE A 338 -1.92 -5.40 -16.10
CA PHE A 338 -2.93 -5.85 -15.15
C PHE A 338 -4.18 -6.40 -15.85
N LEU A 339 -4.45 -6.02 -17.09
CA LEU A 339 -5.57 -6.51 -17.87
C LEU A 339 -5.15 -6.72 -19.34
N PRO A 340 -4.40 -7.80 -19.64
CA PRO A 340 -3.89 -8.05 -20.98
C PRO A 340 -5.01 -8.42 -21.96
N ASN A 341 -4.70 -8.38 -23.25
CA ASN A 341 -5.60 -8.88 -24.28
C ASN A 341 -5.93 -10.35 -24.05
N ALA A 342 -7.18 -10.73 -24.35
CA ALA A 342 -7.56 -12.13 -24.37
C ALA A 342 -6.69 -12.86 -25.41
N LEU A 343 -6.14 -14.00 -25.03
CA LEU A 343 -5.51 -14.90 -25.99
C LEU A 343 -6.56 -15.31 -27.04
N PRO A 344 -6.18 -15.47 -28.32
CA PRO A 344 -7.07 -16.07 -29.31
C PRO A 344 -7.57 -17.40 -28.76
N ALA A 345 -8.88 -17.65 -28.82
CA ALA A 345 -9.41 -18.96 -28.46
C ALA A 345 -8.70 -20.01 -29.33
N ASN A 346 -8.08 -21.02 -28.71
CA ASN A 346 -7.48 -22.10 -29.47
C ASN A 346 -8.59 -22.75 -30.32
N ALA A 347 -8.35 -22.85 -31.63
CA ALA A 347 -9.30 -23.44 -32.59
C ALA A 347 -9.72 -24.89 -32.24
N ALA A 348 -9.07 -25.52 -31.25
CA ALA A 348 -9.42 -26.83 -30.70
C ALA A 348 -10.74 -26.85 -29.90
N ASP A 349 -11.17 -25.74 -29.31
CA ASP A 349 -12.43 -25.69 -28.54
C ASP A 349 -13.66 -25.37 -29.41
N ALA A 350 -13.45 -24.90 -30.64
CA ALA A 350 -14.53 -24.59 -31.59
C ALA A 350 -15.09 -25.83 -32.33
N GLY A 351 -14.45 -26.99 -32.19
CA GLY A 351 -14.86 -28.25 -32.84
C GLY A 351 -15.67 -29.21 -31.97
N ARG A 352 -16.11 -28.79 -30.77
CA ARG A 352 -16.87 -29.62 -29.82
C ARG A 352 -18.22 -29.02 -29.38
N ALA A 353 -18.74 -28.04 -30.12
CA ALA A 353 -20.09 -27.51 -29.91
C ALA A 353 -21.09 -28.16 -30.86
#